data_AF-A0A200I044-F1
#
_entry.id   AF-A0A200I044-F1
#
_cell.length_a   1.000
_cell.length_b   1.000
_cell.length_c   1.000
_cell.angle_alpha   90.00
_cell.angle_beta   90.00
_cell.angle_gamma   90.00
#
_symmetry.space_group_name_H-M   'P 1'
#
loop_
_entity.id
_entity.type
_entity.pdbx_description
1 polymer ?
#
loop_
_entity_poly.entity_id
_entity_poly.type
_entity_poly.pdbx_seq_one_letter_code
_entity_poly.pdbx_strand_id
1 'polypeptide(L)'
;MNMHDIVYQVIQAPLTGLGSSLPATLIALFFVQFLWFFGLHGQIIVNSVMDPIWNTLMLENLETYKAGKELPHIITKPFMEVFTVGLGGSGMTLAVVILMAFVLKKKQYQDVGRLALAPGIFNVNEPVIFGLPIVLNPTILIPWVIAPLIVTTLNYLVMAAGIVPAPTGVSVPWTVPIFFSGMLATNSVLGGVLQIVDFLIVAIVWYPFLRVLDKQLDSAL
;
A
#
# COMPACT_ATOMS: atom_id res chain seq x y z
N MET A 1 37.70 1.41 -11.74
CA MET A 1 36.47 2.02 -11.23
C MET A 1 35.91 2.91 -12.33
N ASN A 2 34.90 2.44 -13.03
CA ASN A 2 34.24 3.21 -14.09
C ASN A 2 33.21 4.17 -13.46
N MET A 3 32.61 5.06 -14.26
CA MET A 3 31.61 6.02 -13.77
C MET A 3 30.41 5.34 -13.09
N HIS A 4 29.99 4.18 -13.59
CA HIS A 4 28.91 3.38 -13.01
C HIS A 4 29.28 2.89 -11.60
N ASP A 5 30.52 2.42 -11.39
CA ASP A 5 31.01 1.96 -10.08
C ASP A 5 31.04 3.12 -9.07
N ILE A 6 31.44 4.33 -9.50
CA ILE A 6 31.46 5.52 -8.64
C ILE A 6 30.04 5.90 -8.20
N VAL A 7 29.11 5.97 -9.16
CA VAL A 7 27.70 6.30 -8.88
C VAL A 7 27.07 5.24 -7.97
N TYR A 8 27.34 3.96 -8.23
CA TYR A 8 26.83 2.86 -7.43
C TYR A 8 27.34 2.95 -5.98
N GLN A 9 28.67 3.10 -5.78
CA GLN A 9 29.26 3.06 -4.44
C GLN A 9 28.97 4.31 -3.60
N VAL A 10 28.97 5.50 -4.21
CA VAL A 10 28.87 6.77 -3.48
C VAL A 10 27.43 7.21 -3.28
N ILE A 11 26.53 6.90 -4.22
CA ILE A 11 25.16 7.40 -4.23
C ILE A 11 24.16 6.26 -4.02
N GLN A 12 24.20 5.22 -4.84
CA GLN A 12 23.15 4.18 -4.83
C GLN A 12 23.23 3.29 -3.59
N ALA A 13 24.41 2.81 -3.19
CA ALA A 13 24.56 1.89 -2.06
C ALA A 13 24.15 2.49 -0.70
N PRO A 14 24.53 3.74 -0.35
CA PRO A 14 24.04 4.38 0.89
C PRO A 14 22.53 4.63 0.88
N LEU A 15 21.98 5.08 -0.27
CA LEU A 15 20.55 5.36 -0.40
C LEU A 15 19.70 4.09 -0.38
N THR A 16 20.18 3.00 -0.99
CA THR A 16 19.50 1.69 -0.95
C THR A 16 19.53 1.09 0.45
N GLY A 17 20.65 1.19 1.16
CA GLY A 17 20.73 0.76 2.57
C GLY A 17 19.80 1.54 3.50
N LEU A 18 19.59 2.84 3.26
CA LEU A 18 18.61 3.63 4.01
C LEU A 18 17.18 3.26 3.59
N GLY A 19 16.90 3.21 2.29
CA GLY A 19 15.56 3.02 1.72
C GLY A 19 15.00 1.59 1.79
N SER A 20 15.83 0.58 2.08
CA SER A 20 15.41 -0.81 2.26
C SER A 20 14.91 -1.13 3.67
N SER A 21 15.03 -0.18 4.61
CA SER A 21 14.66 -0.39 6.00
C SER A 21 13.17 -0.14 6.25
N LEU A 22 12.60 -0.83 7.26
CA LEU A 22 11.22 -0.59 7.69
C LEU A 22 10.98 0.87 8.08
N PRO A 23 11.82 1.55 8.89
CA PRO A 23 11.62 2.96 9.21
C PRO A 23 11.57 3.87 7.97
N ALA A 24 12.47 3.68 7.00
CA ALA A 24 12.44 4.47 5.78
C ALA A 24 11.18 4.22 4.94
N THR A 25 10.73 2.96 4.90
CA THR A 25 9.47 2.59 4.22
C THR A 25 8.26 3.25 4.87
N LEU A 26 8.20 3.25 6.21
CA LEU A 26 7.12 3.91 6.96
C LEU A 26 7.14 5.44 6.76
N ILE A 27 8.33 6.06 6.71
CA ILE A 27 8.47 7.49 6.38
C ILE A 27 7.99 7.77 4.96
N ALA A 28 8.40 6.96 3.98
CA ALA A 28 7.97 7.10 2.59
C ALA A 28 6.43 6.99 2.48
N LEU A 29 5.83 5.99 3.11
CA LEU A 29 4.37 5.81 3.15
C LEU A 29 3.66 6.97 3.84
N PHE A 30 4.19 7.46 4.95
CA PHE A 30 3.65 8.65 5.61
C PHE A 30 3.59 9.83 4.64
N PHE A 31 4.67 10.10 3.88
CA PHE A 31 4.68 11.17 2.88
C PHE A 31 3.70 10.93 1.73
N VAL A 32 3.52 9.68 1.28
CA VAL A 32 2.47 9.34 0.30
C VAL A 32 1.11 9.81 0.82
N GLN A 33 0.76 9.41 2.04
CA GLN A 33 -0.55 9.74 2.62
C GLN A 33 -0.70 11.23 2.92
N PHE A 34 0.36 11.86 3.43
CA PHE A 34 0.39 13.28 3.74
C PHE A 34 0.24 14.16 2.51
N LEU A 35 0.88 13.81 1.39
CA LEU A 35 0.73 14.55 0.13
C LEU A 35 -0.69 14.42 -0.44
N TRP A 36 -1.29 13.23 -0.36
CA TRP A 36 -2.69 13.00 -0.73
C TRP A 36 -3.67 13.83 0.10
N PHE A 37 -3.37 14.08 1.37
CA PHE A 37 -4.18 14.96 2.21
C PHE A 37 -4.23 16.41 1.69
N PHE A 38 -3.21 16.86 0.95
CA PHE A 38 -3.21 18.16 0.26
C PHE A 38 -3.65 18.08 -1.22
N GLY A 39 -4.18 16.94 -1.66
CA GLY A 39 -4.64 16.73 -3.05
C GLY A 39 -3.51 16.51 -4.06
N LEU A 40 -2.27 16.33 -3.60
CA LEU A 40 -1.15 15.93 -4.46
C LEU A 40 -1.15 14.41 -4.61
N HIS A 41 -0.78 13.91 -5.79
CA HIS A 41 -0.69 12.47 -6.03
C HIS A 41 0.56 11.89 -5.35
N GLY A 42 0.49 11.69 -4.02
CA GLY A 42 1.63 11.37 -3.17
C GLY A 42 2.40 10.12 -3.62
N GLN A 43 1.69 9.11 -4.13
CA GLN A 43 2.32 7.88 -4.60
C GLN A 43 3.31 8.13 -5.75
N ILE A 44 2.91 8.90 -6.77
CA ILE A 44 3.78 9.20 -7.92
C ILE A 44 4.98 10.04 -7.48
N ILE A 45 4.76 10.99 -6.58
CA ILE A 45 5.83 11.87 -6.07
C ILE A 45 6.87 11.06 -5.30
N VAL A 46 6.44 10.24 -4.34
CA VAL A 46 7.38 9.43 -3.53
C VAL A 46 8.05 8.35 -4.38
N ASN A 47 7.31 7.70 -5.29
CA ASN A 47 7.87 6.68 -6.19
C ASN A 47 8.98 7.25 -7.08
N SER A 48 8.90 8.53 -7.49
CA SER A 48 9.96 9.15 -8.30
C SER A 48 11.34 9.14 -7.63
N VAL A 49 11.36 9.05 -6.30
CA VAL A 49 12.58 8.99 -5.49
C VAL A 49 12.89 7.55 -5.05
N MET A 50 11.86 6.79 -4.68
CA MET A 50 12.03 5.49 -4.04
C MET A 50 12.09 4.31 -5.03
N ASP A 51 11.49 4.43 -6.21
CA ASP A 51 11.45 3.34 -7.19
C ASP A 51 12.83 2.84 -7.62
N PRO A 52 13.87 3.67 -7.83
CA PRO A 52 15.20 3.17 -8.14
C PRO A 52 15.74 2.20 -7.07
N ILE A 53 15.46 2.49 -5.80
CA ILE A 53 15.86 1.65 -4.66
C ILE A 53 15.05 0.36 -4.68
N TRP A 54 13.72 0.45 -4.66
CA TRP A 54 12.86 -0.72 -4.58
C TRP A 54 12.96 -1.66 -5.78
N ASN A 55 13.22 -1.12 -6.98
CA ASN A 55 13.46 -1.92 -8.18
C ASN A 55 14.81 -2.64 -8.12
N THR A 56 15.86 -2.00 -7.58
CA THR A 56 17.15 -2.67 -7.36
C THR A 56 16.97 -3.90 -6.46
N LEU A 57 16.30 -3.72 -5.32
CA LEU A 57 16.04 -4.82 -4.37
C LEU A 57 15.13 -5.91 -4.96
N MET A 58 14.15 -5.52 -5.78
CA MET A 58 13.30 -6.46 -6.52
C MET A 58 14.12 -7.34 -7.47
N LEU A 59 15.05 -6.76 -8.23
CA LEU A 59 15.88 -7.49 -9.18
C LEU A 59 16.83 -8.46 -8.46
N GLU A 60 17.45 -8.03 -7.36
CA GLU A 60 18.30 -8.88 -6.52
C GLU A 60 17.52 -10.09 -5.96
N ASN A 61 16.27 -9.87 -5.48
CA ASN A 61 15.39 -10.97 -5.08
C ASN A 61 15.06 -11.90 -6.25
N LEU A 62 14.75 -11.35 -7.43
CA LEU A 62 14.39 -12.14 -8.61
C LEU A 62 15.52 -13.06 -9.07
N GLU A 63 16.76 -12.56 -9.06
CA GLU A 63 17.94 -13.36 -9.38
C GLU A 63 18.18 -14.45 -8.34
N THR A 64 18.07 -14.10 -7.06
CA THR A 64 18.27 -15.04 -5.94
C THR A 64 17.20 -16.13 -5.92
N TYR A 65 15.95 -15.76 -6.21
CA TYR A 65 14.81 -16.67 -6.34
C TYR A 65 15.02 -17.67 -7.48
N LYS A 66 15.43 -17.19 -8.67
CA LYS A 66 15.74 -18.05 -9.83
C LYS A 66 16.89 -19.03 -9.54
N ALA A 67 17.83 -18.64 -8.68
CA ALA A 67 18.91 -19.50 -8.22
C ALA A 67 18.49 -20.49 -7.11
N GLY A 68 17.23 -20.47 -6.66
CA GLY A 68 16.72 -21.34 -5.61
C GLY A 68 17.31 -21.05 -4.22
N LYS A 69 17.76 -19.81 -3.99
CA LYS A 69 18.39 -19.37 -2.74
C LYS A 69 17.41 -18.57 -1.89
N GLU A 70 17.76 -18.40 -0.62
CA GLU A 70 17.01 -17.58 0.33
C GLU A 70 16.99 -16.11 -0.10
N LEU A 71 15.82 -15.48 -0.02
CA LEU A 71 15.61 -14.12 -0.51
C LEU A 71 16.26 -13.09 0.43
N PRO A 72 17.09 -12.17 -0.08
CA PRO A 72 17.82 -11.22 0.77
C PRO A 72 16.94 -10.07 1.28
N HIS A 73 15.86 -9.71 0.58
CA HIS A 73 15.08 -8.50 0.89
C HIS A 73 13.60 -8.79 1.13
N ILE A 74 13.03 -8.18 2.18
CA ILE A 74 11.58 -8.12 2.37
C ILE A 74 11.01 -6.93 1.61
N ILE A 75 11.58 -5.75 1.82
CA ILE A 75 11.15 -4.51 1.17
C ILE A 75 11.72 -4.50 -0.25
N THR A 76 10.80 -4.57 -1.21
CA THR A 76 11.05 -4.57 -2.65
C THR A 76 9.92 -3.83 -3.35
N LYS A 77 10.05 -3.57 -4.66
CA LYS A 77 8.96 -2.96 -5.43
C LYS A 77 7.64 -3.77 -5.33
N PRO A 78 7.63 -5.10 -5.48
CA PRO A 78 6.42 -5.90 -5.25
C PRO A 78 5.89 -5.84 -3.82
N PHE A 79 6.75 -5.73 -2.80
CA PHE A 79 6.29 -5.51 -1.42
C PHE A 79 5.42 -4.24 -1.33
N MET A 80 5.95 -3.13 -1.85
CA MET A 80 5.24 -1.85 -1.84
C MET A 80 3.95 -1.92 -2.66
N GLU A 81 3.99 -2.43 -3.88
CA GLU A 81 2.82 -2.42 -4.76
C GLU A 81 1.73 -3.39 -4.31
N VAL A 82 2.07 -4.55 -3.76
CA VAL A 82 1.09 -5.60 -3.47
C VAL A 82 0.58 -5.54 -2.04
N PHE A 83 1.45 -5.25 -1.07
CA PHE A 83 1.11 -5.30 0.35
C PHE A 83 0.87 -3.92 0.96
N THR A 84 1.05 -2.84 0.19
CA THR A 84 0.69 -1.48 0.64
C THR A 84 -0.35 -0.81 -0.26
N VAL A 85 -0.23 -0.95 -1.59
CA VAL A 85 -1.14 -0.34 -2.57
C VAL A 85 -2.18 -1.33 -3.12
N GLY A 86 -1.86 -2.62 -3.17
CA GLY A 86 -2.66 -3.69 -3.77
C GLY A 86 -3.94 -4.08 -3.00
N LEU A 87 -4.44 -3.17 -2.17
CA LEU A 87 -5.65 -3.30 -1.36
C LEU A 87 -6.63 -2.17 -1.66
N GLY A 88 -6.83 -1.85 -2.95
CA GLY A 88 -7.68 -0.74 -3.37
C GLY A 88 -6.94 0.58 -3.49
N GLY A 89 -5.68 0.57 -3.91
CA GLY A 89 -4.90 1.78 -4.22
C GLY A 89 -4.28 2.47 -3.01
N SER A 90 -3.95 3.76 -3.16
CA SER A 90 -3.42 4.59 -2.07
C SER A 90 -4.36 4.57 -0.86
N GLY A 91 -3.83 4.33 0.34
CA GLY A 91 -4.61 4.29 1.58
C GLY A 91 -5.40 2.99 1.81
N MET A 92 -5.19 1.96 0.98
CA MET A 92 -5.84 0.64 1.11
C MET A 92 -7.37 0.72 1.05
N THR A 93 -7.90 1.48 0.08
CA THR A 93 -9.32 1.91 0.14
C THR A 93 -10.35 0.83 -0.18
N LEU A 94 -9.97 -0.39 -0.59
CA LEU A 94 -10.96 -1.42 -0.93
C LEU A 94 -11.88 -1.75 0.27
N ALA A 95 -11.30 -1.79 1.48
CA ALA A 95 -12.09 -1.96 2.71
C ALA A 95 -13.05 -0.77 2.93
N VAL A 96 -12.58 0.45 2.69
CA VAL A 96 -13.37 1.68 2.80
C VAL A 96 -14.54 1.66 1.81
N VAL A 97 -14.29 1.26 0.56
CA VAL A 97 -15.30 1.10 -0.49
C VAL A 97 -16.40 0.14 -0.07
N ILE A 98 -16.02 -1.03 0.44
CA ILE A 98 -16.99 -2.06 0.89
C ILE A 98 -17.81 -1.56 2.08
N LEU A 99 -17.16 -0.91 3.05
CA LEU A 99 -17.85 -0.32 4.21
C LEU A 99 -18.83 0.78 3.77
N MET A 100 -18.43 1.66 2.85
CA MET A 100 -19.32 2.69 2.30
C MET A 100 -20.52 2.09 1.56
N ALA A 101 -20.28 1.13 0.67
CA ALA A 101 -21.30 0.57 -0.21
C ALA A 101 -22.40 -0.20 0.53
N PHE A 102 -22.03 -0.87 1.64
CA PHE A 102 -22.90 -1.87 2.28
C PHE A 102 -23.14 -1.65 3.78
N VAL A 103 -22.29 -0.88 4.49
CA VAL A 103 -22.40 -0.72 5.95
C VAL A 103 -22.94 0.65 6.34
N LEU A 104 -22.47 1.72 5.70
CA LEU A 104 -22.95 3.08 5.95
C LEU A 104 -24.42 3.26 5.55
N LYS A 105 -25.10 4.24 6.17
CA LYS A 105 -26.54 4.46 6.00
C LYS A 105 -26.86 5.66 5.12
N LYS A 106 -26.00 6.67 5.05
CA LYS A 106 -26.19 7.81 4.17
C LYS A 106 -26.09 7.40 2.70
N LYS A 107 -27.10 7.80 1.92
CA LYS A 107 -27.20 7.48 0.50
C LYS A 107 -25.98 7.96 -0.31
N GLN A 108 -25.47 9.16 -0.01
CA GLN A 108 -24.28 9.71 -0.67
C GLN A 108 -23.09 8.76 -0.57
N TYR A 109 -22.77 8.25 0.63
CA TYR A 109 -21.64 7.33 0.80
C TYR A 109 -21.89 5.96 0.16
N GLN A 110 -23.13 5.45 0.23
CA GLN A 110 -23.49 4.20 -0.44
C GLN A 110 -23.32 4.30 -1.96
N ASP A 111 -23.77 5.41 -2.56
CA ASP A 111 -23.66 5.63 -4.00
C ASP A 111 -22.19 5.77 -4.43
N VAL A 112 -21.35 6.49 -3.67
CA VAL A 112 -19.89 6.57 -3.89
C VAL A 112 -19.25 5.18 -3.78
N GLY A 113 -19.52 4.43 -2.71
CA GLY A 113 -18.96 3.09 -2.52
C GLY A 113 -19.36 2.12 -3.64
N ARG A 114 -20.61 2.18 -4.11
CA ARG A 114 -21.09 1.33 -5.22
C ARG A 114 -20.46 1.69 -6.55
N LEU A 115 -20.25 2.98 -6.83
CA LEU A 115 -19.55 3.43 -8.02
C LEU A 115 -18.07 3.04 -7.98
N ALA A 116 -17.45 3.11 -6.80
CA ALA A 116 -16.03 2.81 -6.59
C ALA A 116 -15.71 1.31 -6.51
N LEU A 117 -16.71 0.43 -6.42
CA LEU A 117 -16.53 -1.01 -6.20
C LEU A 117 -15.73 -1.69 -7.32
N ALA A 118 -16.17 -1.53 -8.57
CA ALA A 118 -15.48 -2.10 -9.72
C ALA A 118 -14.04 -1.60 -9.88
N PRO A 119 -13.76 -0.27 -9.90
CA PRO A 119 -12.37 0.22 -9.98
C PRO A 119 -11.55 -0.20 -8.75
N GLY A 120 -12.12 -0.19 -7.55
CA GLY A 120 -11.44 -0.55 -6.31
C GLY A 120 -10.94 -1.99 -6.27
N ILE A 121 -11.66 -2.94 -6.88
CA ILE A 121 -11.22 -4.34 -7.01
C ILE A 121 -9.92 -4.44 -7.83
N PHE A 122 -9.74 -3.54 -8.80
CA PHE A 122 -8.53 -3.43 -9.62
C PHE A 122 -7.58 -2.34 -9.14
N ASN A 123 -7.65 -2.00 -7.85
CA ASN A 123 -6.78 -1.04 -7.15
C ASN A 123 -6.83 0.41 -7.66
N VAL A 124 -7.85 0.77 -8.46
CA VAL A 124 -8.13 2.13 -8.91
C VAL A 124 -9.00 2.82 -7.87
N ASN A 125 -8.56 3.92 -7.29
CA ASN A 125 -9.14 4.49 -6.08
C ASN A 125 -9.54 5.96 -6.17
N GLU A 126 -9.38 6.59 -7.32
CA GLU A 126 -9.78 7.97 -7.59
C GLU A 126 -11.26 8.24 -7.27
N PRO A 127 -12.22 7.34 -7.59
CA PRO A 127 -13.61 7.54 -7.18
C PRO A 127 -13.80 7.66 -5.66
N VAL A 128 -12.94 7.03 -4.87
CA VAL A 128 -12.96 7.13 -3.40
C VAL A 128 -12.26 8.39 -2.94
N ILE A 129 -11.07 8.68 -3.46
CA ILE A 129 -10.28 9.85 -3.08
C ILE A 129 -11.06 11.15 -3.32
N PHE A 130 -11.82 11.21 -4.41
CA PHE A 130 -12.63 12.38 -4.74
C PHE A 130 -14.08 12.28 -4.23
N GLY A 131 -14.60 11.08 -3.99
CA GLY A 131 -15.96 10.85 -3.49
C GLY A 131 -16.08 10.92 -1.96
N LEU A 132 -15.02 10.59 -1.22
CA LEU A 132 -14.82 10.97 0.18
C LEU A 132 -14.01 12.27 0.20
N PRO A 133 -14.30 13.23 1.10
CA PRO A 133 -13.48 14.42 1.25
C PRO A 133 -12.16 14.06 1.96
N ILE A 134 -11.29 13.24 1.37
CA ILE A 134 -10.01 12.84 1.97
C ILE A 134 -9.11 14.07 2.12
N VAL A 135 -9.14 14.94 1.11
CA VAL A 135 -8.39 16.19 1.07
C VAL A 135 -8.89 17.11 2.18
N LEU A 136 -7.96 17.57 3.03
CA LEU A 136 -8.19 18.53 4.11
C LEU A 136 -9.25 18.12 5.16
N ASN A 137 -9.62 16.85 5.27
CA ASN A 137 -10.50 16.36 6.34
C ASN A 137 -9.71 15.66 7.47
N PRO A 138 -9.55 16.29 8.65
CA PRO A 138 -8.78 15.72 9.74
C PRO A 138 -9.34 14.40 10.29
N THR A 139 -10.66 14.17 10.18
CA THR A 139 -11.30 12.93 10.65
C THR A 139 -10.86 11.73 9.79
N ILE A 140 -10.69 11.97 8.49
CA ILE A 140 -10.25 10.94 7.53
C ILE A 140 -8.74 10.77 7.55
N LEU A 141 -7.98 11.84 7.83
CA LEU A 141 -6.51 11.79 7.86
C LEU A 141 -5.97 10.72 8.80
N ILE A 142 -6.61 10.53 9.97
CA ILE A 142 -6.16 9.57 10.99
C ILE A 142 -6.16 8.13 10.44
N PRO A 143 -7.28 7.53 10.01
CA PRO A 143 -7.27 6.19 9.46
C PRO A 143 -6.51 6.10 8.12
N TRP A 144 -6.50 7.18 7.33
CA TRP A 144 -5.76 7.27 6.07
C TRP A 144 -4.25 7.10 6.24
N VAL A 145 -3.67 7.69 7.30
CA VAL A 145 -2.25 7.56 7.61
C VAL A 145 -1.97 6.30 8.42
N ILE A 146 -2.77 6.02 9.45
CA ILE A 146 -2.46 4.97 10.42
C ILE A 146 -2.66 3.57 9.84
N ALA A 147 -3.72 3.32 9.06
CA ALA A 147 -4.00 1.98 8.56
C ALA A 147 -2.85 1.42 7.68
N PRO A 148 -2.33 2.18 6.68
CA PRO A 148 -1.17 1.72 5.90
C PRO A 148 0.08 1.47 6.74
N LEU A 149 0.36 2.29 7.76
CA LEU A 149 1.53 2.12 8.62
C LEU A 149 1.43 0.86 9.48
N ILE A 150 0.26 0.58 10.05
CA ILE A 150 0.01 -0.63 10.84
C ILE A 150 0.19 -1.87 9.97
N VAL A 151 -0.48 -1.91 8.81
CA VAL A 151 -0.44 -3.05 7.89
C VAL A 151 0.98 -3.28 7.36
N THR A 152 1.68 -2.23 6.94
CA THR A 152 3.06 -2.35 6.46
C THR A 152 4.01 -2.90 7.53
N THR A 153 3.84 -2.43 8.77
CA THR A 153 4.63 -2.94 9.91
C THR A 153 4.33 -4.41 10.17
N LEU A 154 3.06 -4.81 10.19
CA LEU A 154 2.66 -6.21 10.34
C LEU A 154 3.28 -7.06 9.24
N ASN A 155 3.11 -6.66 7.98
CA ASN A 155 3.59 -7.40 6.80
C ASN A 155 5.10 -7.61 6.85
N TYR A 156 5.84 -6.57 7.19
CA TYR A 156 7.28 -6.70 7.39
C TYR A 156 7.61 -7.70 8.50
N LEU A 157 6.96 -7.60 9.67
CA LEU A 157 7.25 -8.46 10.82
C LEU A 157 6.91 -9.93 10.58
N VAL A 158 5.78 -10.23 9.95
CA VAL A 158 5.40 -11.62 9.65
C VAL A 158 6.30 -12.24 8.59
N MET A 159 6.77 -11.44 7.62
CA MET A 159 7.76 -11.89 6.64
C MET A 159 9.15 -12.07 7.27
N ALA A 160 9.57 -11.15 8.14
CA ALA A 160 10.83 -11.24 8.88
C ALA A 160 10.85 -12.43 9.85
N ALA A 161 9.69 -12.81 10.41
CA ALA A 161 9.54 -14.00 11.24
C ALA A 161 9.46 -15.32 10.42
N GLY A 162 9.48 -15.26 9.09
CA GLY A 162 9.38 -16.42 8.21
C GLY A 162 7.98 -17.06 8.17
N ILE A 163 6.95 -16.38 8.68
CA ILE A 163 5.56 -16.88 8.68
C ILE A 163 4.97 -16.78 7.28
N VAL A 164 5.26 -15.68 6.57
CA VAL A 164 4.87 -15.45 5.18
C VAL A 164 6.13 -15.26 4.35
N PRO A 165 6.29 -15.89 3.17
CA PRO A 165 7.48 -15.68 2.34
C PRO A 165 7.60 -14.22 1.89
N ALA A 166 8.84 -13.71 1.83
CA ALA A 166 9.12 -12.43 1.21
C ALA A 166 8.80 -12.45 -0.30
N PRO A 167 8.57 -11.29 -0.93
CA PRO A 167 8.30 -11.25 -2.36
C PRO A 167 9.48 -11.74 -3.21
N THR A 168 9.18 -12.58 -4.19
CA THR A 168 10.17 -13.26 -5.04
C THR A 168 10.93 -12.34 -6.00
N GLY A 169 10.52 -11.07 -6.12
CA GLY A 169 11.03 -10.14 -7.12
C GLY A 169 10.29 -10.19 -8.46
N VAL A 170 9.31 -11.08 -8.63
CA VAL A 170 8.42 -11.06 -9.79
C VAL A 170 7.56 -9.79 -9.75
N SER A 171 7.59 -9.02 -10.85
CA SER A 171 6.69 -7.87 -11.01
C SER A 171 5.27 -8.36 -11.26
N VAL A 172 4.35 -7.91 -10.41
CA VAL A 172 2.92 -8.20 -10.49
C VAL A 172 2.22 -6.93 -10.96
N PRO A 173 1.41 -6.94 -12.03
CA PRO A 173 0.66 -5.76 -12.42
C PRO A 173 -0.20 -5.26 -11.25
N TRP A 174 -0.10 -3.96 -10.93
CA TRP A 174 -0.76 -3.38 -9.77
C TRP A 174 -2.29 -3.47 -9.80
N THR A 175 -2.89 -3.75 -10.96
CA THR A 175 -4.34 -3.94 -11.12
C THR A 175 -4.79 -5.36 -10.79
N VAL A 176 -3.89 -6.31 -10.51
CA VAL A 176 -4.27 -7.67 -10.11
C VAL A 176 -5.03 -7.60 -8.78
N PRO A 177 -6.25 -8.18 -8.70
CA PRO A 177 -7.04 -8.14 -7.48
C PRO A 177 -6.30 -8.71 -6.26
N ILE A 178 -6.71 -8.23 -5.09
CA ILE A 178 -6.29 -8.74 -3.78
C ILE A 178 -6.43 -10.27 -3.73
N PHE A 179 -5.65 -10.92 -2.87
CA PHE A 179 -5.43 -12.37 -2.78
C PHE A 179 -4.52 -12.88 -3.91
N PHE A 180 -4.90 -12.69 -5.18
CA PHE A 180 -4.11 -13.18 -6.31
C PHE A 180 -2.77 -12.45 -6.44
N SER A 181 -2.77 -11.12 -6.24
CA SER A 181 -1.53 -10.34 -6.31
C SER A 181 -0.54 -10.76 -5.21
N GLY A 182 -1.00 -10.97 -3.98
CA GLY A 182 -0.19 -11.50 -2.87
C GLY A 182 0.38 -12.89 -3.15
N MET A 183 -0.43 -13.78 -3.76
CA MET A 183 0.03 -15.10 -4.17
C MET A 183 1.13 -15.04 -5.22
N LEU A 184 0.95 -14.22 -6.25
CA LEU A 184 1.92 -14.09 -7.33
C LEU A 184 3.22 -13.44 -6.85
N ALA A 185 3.14 -12.41 -6.00
CA ALA A 185 4.31 -11.71 -5.49
C ALA A 185 5.22 -12.62 -4.65
N THR A 186 4.62 -13.48 -3.81
CA THR A 186 5.34 -14.36 -2.88
C THR A 186 5.55 -15.78 -3.39
N ASN A 187 4.96 -16.12 -4.55
CA ASN A 187 4.76 -17.49 -5.02
C ASN A 187 4.20 -18.42 -3.93
N SER A 188 3.26 -17.93 -3.13
CA SER A 188 2.70 -18.66 -1.99
C SER A 188 1.27 -18.23 -1.66
N VAL A 189 0.40 -19.20 -1.36
CA VAL A 189 -0.97 -18.93 -0.87
C VAL A 189 -0.96 -18.03 0.36
N LEU A 190 0.08 -18.11 1.19
CA LEU A 190 0.21 -17.30 2.40
C LEU A 190 0.30 -15.80 2.10
N GLY A 191 0.87 -15.40 0.95
CA GLY A 191 0.86 -13.99 0.54
C GLY A 191 -0.55 -13.48 0.22
N GLY A 192 -1.39 -14.32 -0.39
CA GLY A 192 -2.79 -13.99 -0.63
C GLY A 192 -3.59 -13.93 0.67
N VAL A 193 -3.37 -14.88 1.59
CA VAL A 193 -4.00 -14.89 2.92
C VAL A 193 -3.61 -13.65 3.73
N LEU A 194 -2.35 -13.23 3.68
CA LEU A 194 -1.88 -12.03 4.34
C LEU A 194 -2.65 -10.78 3.86
N GLN A 195 -2.87 -10.63 2.56
CA GLN A 195 -3.69 -9.51 2.06
C GLN A 195 -5.14 -9.53 2.57
N ILE A 196 -5.74 -10.72 2.79
CA ILE A 196 -7.06 -10.81 3.41
C ILE A 196 -7.01 -10.35 4.88
N VAL A 197 -5.96 -10.70 5.61
CA VAL A 197 -5.72 -10.20 6.97
C VAL A 197 -5.57 -8.68 6.98
N ASP A 198 -4.76 -8.14 6.06
CA ASP A 198 -4.56 -6.71 5.89
C ASP A 198 -5.87 -5.98 5.62
N PHE A 199 -6.69 -6.50 4.70
CA PHE A 199 -8.01 -5.96 4.40
C PHE A 199 -8.89 -5.86 5.66
N LEU A 200 -8.89 -6.89 6.50
CA LEU A 200 -9.66 -6.90 7.75
C LEU A 200 -9.13 -5.87 8.76
N ILE A 201 -7.81 -5.74 8.88
CA ILE A 201 -7.18 -4.73 9.76
C ILE A 201 -7.57 -3.32 9.30
N VAL A 202 -7.48 -3.05 7.99
CA VAL A 202 -7.89 -1.76 7.41
C VAL A 202 -9.37 -1.52 7.68
N ALA A 203 -10.24 -2.50 7.47
CA ALA A 203 -11.66 -2.37 7.76
C ALA A 203 -11.92 -2.01 9.23
N ILE A 204 -11.24 -2.67 10.16
CA ILE A 204 -11.35 -2.40 11.61
C ILE A 204 -10.88 -0.99 11.95
N VAL A 205 -9.74 -0.55 11.41
CA VAL A 205 -9.19 0.79 11.67
C VAL A 205 -10.10 1.88 11.10
N TRP A 206 -10.62 1.70 9.90
CA TRP A 206 -11.46 2.71 9.22
C TRP A 206 -12.89 2.78 9.75
N TYR A 207 -13.47 1.65 10.16
CA TYR A 207 -14.86 1.56 10.59
C TYR A 207 -15.31 2.64 11.59
N PRO A 208 -14.62 2.92 12.71
CA PRO A 208 -15.07 3.93 13.66
C PRO A 208 -15.15 5.34 13.04
N PHE A 209 -14.20 5.71 12.18
CA PHE A 209 -14.17 7.03 11.54
C PHE A 209 -15.28 7.18 10.50
N LEU A 210 -15.52 6.14 9.69
CA LEU A 210 -16.62 6.14 8.73
C LEU A 210 -17.98 6.22 9.43
N ARG A 211 -18.13 5.61 10.61
CA ARG A 211 -19.35 5.72 11.43
C ARG A 211 -19.57 7.12 12.00
N VAL A 212 -18.50 7.87 12.29
CA VAL A 212 -18.60 9.29 12.68
C VAL A 212 -19.10 10.11 11.50
N LEU A 213 -18.51 9.96 10.31
CA LEU A 213 -18.93 10.67 9.10
C LEU A 213 -20.39 10.38 8.72
N ASP A 214 -20.81 9.12 8.81
CA ASP A 214 -22.18 8.67 8.53
C ASP A 214 -23.22 9.29 9.49
N LYS A 215 -22.80 9.74 10.67
CA LYS A 215 -23.67 10.37 11.68
C LYS A 215 -23.59 11.90 11.71
N GLN A 216 -22.61 12.52 11.04
CA GLN A 216 -22.53 13.98 10.97
C GLN A 216 -23.77 14.56 10.27
N LEU A 217 -24.25 15.72 10.70
CA LEU A 217 -25.35 16.41 10.02
C LEU A 217 -24.84 17.01 8.70
N ASP A 218 -25.68 17.03 7.66
CA ASP A 218 -25.28 17.48 6.31
C ASP A 218 -24.95 18.99 6.23
N SER A 219 -25.16 19.73 7.32
CA SER A 219 -25.01 21.19 7.43
C SER A 219 -23.61 21.66 7.85
N ALA A 220 -22.55 20.92 7.55
CA ALA A 220 -21.17 21.29 7.91
C ALA A 220 -20.21 21.19 6.70
N LEU A 221 -20.70 21.53 5.50
CA LEU A 221 -19.90 21.75 4.30
C LEU A 221 -20.02 23.22 3.87
#